data_AF-A0AAE3V9J6-F1
#
_entry.id   AF-A0AAE3V9J6-F1
#
_cell.length_a   1.000
_cell.length_b   1.000
_cell.length_c   1.000
_cell.angle_alpha   90.00
_cell.angle_beta   90.00
_cell.angle_gamma   90.00
#
_symmetry.space_group_name_H-M   'P 1'
#
loop_
_entity.id
_entity.type
_entity.pdbx_description
1 polymer ?
#
loop_
_entity_poly.entity_id
_entity_poly.type
_entity_poly.pdbx_seq_one_letter_code
_entity_poly.pdbx_strand_id
1 'polypeptide(L)'
;MAEVLEAARRYSMVVATGHMSAEEGMALVRAARAQGCEAVLTHADNPADCYSLEQQKEAVALGAYVEHCYFTSYYGRTSIEEIAAQIRAVGCEHVYLSTDFGQPKSPYFDEGLLEYAKLLLAQGFTEEELQMMFRRIPELLLGL
;
A
#
# COMPACT_ATOMS: atom_id res chain seq x y z
N MET A 1 17.83 11.28 5.39
CA MET A 1 16.38 11.35 5.72
C MET A 1 15.86 12.78 5.74
N ALA A 2 16.39 13.67 6.60
CA ALA A 2 15.82 15.01 6.80
C ALA A 2 15.76 15.87 5.53
N GLU A 3 16.80 15.90 4.70
CA GLU A 3 16.80 16.69 3.46
C GLU A 3 15.78 16.17 2.41
N VAL A 4 15.60 14.85 2.32
CA VAL A 4 14.63 14.22 1.41
C VAL A 4 13.20 14.50 1.86
N LEU A 5 12.93 14.36 3.16
CA LEU A 5 11.62 14.68 3.73
C LEU A 5 11.28 16.17 3.60
N GLU A 6 12.26 17.06 3.81
CA GLU A 6 12.04 18.50 3.61
C GLU A 6 11.75 18.83 2.13
N ALA A 7 12.44 18.17 1.19
CA ALA A 7 12.12 18.30 -0.23
C ALA A 7 10.71 17.79 -0.53
N ALA A 8 10.34 16.60 -0.03
CA ALA A 8 9.01 16.04 -0.23
C ALA A 8 7.92 16.99 0.30
N ARG A 9 8.09 17.51 1.52
CA ARG A 9 7.20 18.50 2.12
C ARG A 9 7.09 19.77 1.28
N ARG A 10 8.22 20.30 0.79
CA ARG A 10 8.25 21.54 0.00
C ARG A 10 7.52 21.40 -1.33
N TYR A 11 7.53 20.22 -1.92
CA TYR A 11 6.91 19.94 -3.22
C TYR A 11 5.61 19.14 -3.13
N SER A 12 5.03 19.01 -1.93
CA SER A 12 3.79 18.26 -1.67
C SER A 12 3.83 16.83 -2.25
N MET A 13 4.94 16.14 -2.02
CA MET A 13 5.13 14.75 -2.46
C MET A 13 4.78 13.77 -1.34
N VAL A 14 4.27 12.60 -1.73
CA VAL A 14 4.09 11.44 -0.85
C VAL A 14 5.40 10.66 -0.78
N VAL A 15 5.78 10.22 0.41
CA VAL A 15 7.02 9.47 0.64
C VAL A 15 6.71 7.98 0.80
N ALA A 16 7.24 7.17 -0.11
CA ALA A 16 7.10 5.71 -0.09
C ALA A 16 8.27 5.03 0.63
N THR A 17 8.00 3.94 1.34
CA THR A 17 9.04 3.13 2.00
C THR A 17 9.90 2.32 1.03
N GLY A 18 9.38 1.97 -0.15
CA GLY A 18 10.04 1.03 -1.07
C GLY A 18 10.35 -0.31 -0.39
N HIS A 19 11.42 -0.96 -0.82
CA HIS A 19 11.90 -2.25 -0.28
C HIS A 19 12.75 -2.13 1.00
N MET A 20 12.46 -1.12 1.83
CA MET A 20 13.10 -1.01 3.14
C MET A 20 12.58 -2.09 4.08
N SER A 21 13.40 -2.52 5.04
CA SER A 21 12.91 -3.41 6.10
C SER A 21 11.78 -2.73 6.89
N ALA A 22 10.89 -3.52 7.49
CA ALA A 22 9.81 -2.95 8.32
C ALA A 22 10.31 -2.03 9.42
N GLU A 23 11.48 -2.30 10.02
CA GLU A 23 12.08 -1.41 11.02
C GLU A 23 12.43 -0.04 10.43
N GLU A 24 13.18 -0.02 9.32
CA GLU A 24 13.60 1.22 8.67
C GLU A 24 12.41 1.98 8.07
N GLY A 25 11.45 1.27 7.49
CA GLY A 25 10.24 1.86 6.94
C GLY A 25 9.35 2.47 8.03
N MET A 26 9.21 1.84 9.19
CA MET A 26 8.50 2.45 10.32
C MET A 26 9.26 3.66 10.89
N ALA A 27 10.60 3.65 10.88
CA ALA A 27 11.39 4.83 11.22
C ALA A 27 11.14 5.99 10.24
N LEU A 28 11.03 5.69 8.95
CA LEU A 28 10.66 6.66 7.92
C LEU A 28 9.25 7.21 8.14
N VAL A 29 8.24 6.37 8.39
CA VAL A 29 6.87 6.82 8.67
C VAL A 29 6.82 7.78 9.86
N ARG A 30 7.49 7.45 10.97
CA ARG A 30 7.55 8.34 12.15
C ARG A 30 8.24 9.66 11.83
N ALA A 31 9.32 9.63 11.04
CA ALA A 31 10.03 10.84 10.61
C ALA A 31 9.19 11.70 9.65
N ALA A 32 8.49 11.09 8.70
CA ALA A 32 7.58 11.75 7.77
C ALA A 32 6.45 12.45 8.54
N ARG A 33 5.83 11.74 9.49
CA ARG A 33 4.79 12.30 10.37
C ARG A 33 5.29 13.50 11.17
N ALA A 34 6.48 13.41 11.76
CA ALA A 34 7.09 14.50 12.52
C ALA A 34 7.36 15.76 11.67
N GLN A 35 7.58 15.59 10.36
CA GLN A 35 7.82 16.69 9.41
C GLN A 35 6.57 17.10 8.62
N GLY A 36 5.40 16.50 8.91
CA GLY A 36 4.15 16.79 8.21
C GLY A 36 4.15 16.35 6.74
N CYS A 37 4.90 15.29 6.41
CA CYS A 37 4.84 14.63 5.11
C CYS A 37 3.81 13.49 5.13
N GLU A 38 3.15 13.27 4.00
CA GLU A 38 2.36 12.05 3.77
C GLU A 38 3.30 10.89 3.44
N ALA A 39 2.95 9.70 3.93
CA ALA A 39 3.75 8.50 3.75
C ALA A 39 2.92 7.30 3.33
N VAL A 40 3.57 6.36 2.64
CA VAL A 40 2.99 5.09 2.21
C VAL A 40 3.92 3.95 2.59
N LEU A 41 3.37 2.92 3.24
CA LEU A 41 3.98 1.60 3.28
C LEU A 41 3.75 0.92 1.93
N THR A 42 4.79 0.84 1.10
CA THR A 42 4.67 0.19 -0.21
C THR A 42 4.67 -1.33 -0.07
N HIS A 43 3.91 -2.01 -0.93
CA HIS A 43 3.79 -3.47 -1.02
C HIS A 43 3.85 -4.18 0.36
N ALA A 44 3.02 -3.75 1.32
CA ALA A 44 3.10 -4.21 2.71
C ALA A 44 2.75 -5.71 2.87
N ASP A 45 2.17 -6.31 1.84
CA ASP A 45 1.91 -7.74 1.69
C ASP A 45 3.16 -8.55 1.33
N ASN A 46 4.25 -7.91 0.90
CA ASN A 46 5.45 -8.62 0.46
C ASN A 46 6.22 -9.20 1.65
N PRO A 47 6.43 -10.53 1.68
CA PRO A 47 7.13 -11.19 2.79
C PRO A 47 8.58 -10.72 2.93
N ALA A 48 9.18 -10.13 1.90
CA ALA A 48 10.54 -9.60 1.97
C ALA A 48 10.67 -8.38 2.89
N ASP A 49 9.62 -7.55 3.00
CA ASP A 49 9.66 -6.32 3.80
C ASP A 49 9.26 -6.58 5.26
N CYS A 50 8.56 -7.69 5.52
CA CYS A 50 8.24 -8.21 6.86
C CYS A 50 7.41 -7.26 7.74
N TYR A 51 6.48 -6.48 7.16
CA TYR A 51 5.54 -5.68 7.96
C TYR A 51 4.52 -6.58 8.68
N SER A 52 4.54 -6.54 10.01
CA SER A 52 3.47 -7.15 10.81
C SER A 52 2.18 -6.35 10.72
N LEU A 53 1.05 -7.01 10.97
CA LEU A 53 -0.25 -6.34 11.01
C LEU A 53 -0.29 -5.20 12.04
N GLU A 54 0.39 -5.35 13.18
CA GLU A 54 0.47 -4.30 14.19
C GLU A 54 1.27 -3.08 13.70
N GLN A 55 2.32 -3.28 12.91
CA GLN A 55 3.05 -2.18 12.27
C GLN A 55 2.21 -1.47 11.22
N GLN A 56 1.42 -2.19 10.43
CA GLN A 56 0.50 -1.57 9.46
C GLN A 56 -0.54 -0.69 10.19
N LYS A 57 -1.13 -1.18 11.28
CA LYS A 57 -2.03 -0.37 12.13
C LYS A 57 -1.33 0.84 12.75
N GLU A 58 -0.10 0.68 13.24
CA GLU A 58 0.69 1.79 13.78
C GLU A 58 0.94 2.84 12.69
N ALA A 59 1.31 2.43 11.48
CA ALA A 59 1.57 3.33 10.36
C ALA A 59 0.31 4.14 10.00
N VAL A 60 -0.85 3.49 9.93
CA VAL A 60 -2.13 4.16 9.70
C VAL A 60 -2.48 5.12 10.83
N ALA A 61 -2.26 4.75 12.09
CA ALA A 61 -2.45 5.65 13.23
C ALA A 61 -1.52 6.87 13.19
N LEU A 62 -0.35 6.75 12.54
CA LEU A 62 0.57 7.84 12.28
C LEU A 62 0.21 8.66 11.03
N GLY A 63 -0.85 8.28 10.29
CA GLY A 63 -1.33 8.97 9.11
C GLY A 63 -0.72 8.50 7.79
N ALA A 64 -0.03 7.36 7.78
CA ALA A 64 0.42 6.73 6.54
C ALA A 64 -0.71 5.93 5.89
N TYR A 65 -0.56 5.67 4.59
CA TYR A 65 -1.38 4.73 3.84
C TYR A 65 -0.63 3.42 3.61
N VAL A 66 -1.37 2.37 3.26
CA VAL A 66 -0.83 1.04 2.99
C VAL A 66 -1.10 0.67 1.53
N GLU A 67 -0.07 0.26 0.82
CA GLU A 67 -0.22 -0.34 -0.50
C GLU A 67 -0.25 -1.87 -0.38
N HIS A 68 -1.19 -2.49 -1.10
CA HIS A 68 -1.12 -3.92 -1.40
C HIS A 68 -1.01 -4.21 -2.89
N CYS A 69 -0.10 -5.11 -3.25
CA CYS A 69 0.23 -5.44 -4.63
C CYS A 69 -0.23 -6.84 -5.01
N TYR A 70 -0.88 -6.97 -6.18
CA TYR A 70 -1.32 -8.28 -6.66
C TYR A 70 -0.17 -9.26 -6.95
N PHE A 71 1.03 -8.77 -7.24
CA PHE A 71 2.22 -9.56 -7.52
C PHE A 71 2.46 -10.69 -6.51
N THR A 72 2.32 -10.42 -5.22
CA THR A 72 2.59 -11.43 -4.20
C THR A 72 1.57 -12.55 -4.21
N SER A 73 0.28 -12.24 -4.39
CA SER A 73 -0.77 -13.25 -4.55
C SER A 73 -0.64 -14.02 -5.86
N TYR A 74 -0.34 -13.35 -6.97
CA TYR A 74 -0.17 -14.00 -8.26
C TYR A 74 0.94 -15.06 -8.24
N TYR A 75 2.07 -14.76 -7.59
CA TYR A 75 3.18 -15.70 -7.45
C TYR A 75 3.09 -16.59 -6.20
N GLY A 76 1.94 -16.62 -5.49
CA GLY A 76 1.71 -17.49 -4.35
C GLY A 76 2.60 -17.20 -3.13
N ARG A 77 3.07 -15.97 -2.97
CA ARG A 77 3.91 -15.53 -1.84
C ARG A 77 3.06 -15.12 -0.63
N THR A 78 1.94 -14.45 -0.88
CA THR A 78 0.99 -13.98 0.14
C THR A 78 -0.42 -14.27 -0.37
N SER A 79 -1.25 -14.96 0.42
CA SER A 79 -2.58 -15.34 -0.06
C SER A 79 -3.51 -14.13 -0.12
N ILE A 80 -4.55 -14.21 -0.97
CA ILE A 80 -5.54 -13.14 -1.04
C ILE A 80 -6.29 -12.98 0.27
N GLU A 81 -6.51 -14.06 1.02
CA GLU A 81 -7.15 -14.05 2.33
C GLU A 81 -6.33 -13.24 3.35
N GLU A 82 -5.00 -13.37 3.30
CA GLU A 82 -4.11 -12.62 4.18
C GLU A 82 -4.13 -11.13 3.84
N ILE A 83 -4.05 -10.78 2.56
CA ILE A 83 -4.20 -9.38 2.12
C ILE A 83 -5.58 -8.83 2.52
N ALA A 84 -6.66 -9.60 2.31
CA ALA A 84 -8.01 -9.21 2.71
C ALA A 84 -8.13 -8.96 4.23
N ALA A 85 -7.48 -9.80 5.04
CA ALA A 85 -7.44 -9.62 6.49
C ALA A 85 -6.66 -8.36 6.89
N GLN A 86 -5.54 -8.08 6.22
CA GLN A 86 -4.75 -6.86 6.43
C GLN A 86 -5.56 -5.60 6.11
N ILE A 87 -6.19 -5.56 4.93
CA ILE A 87 -7.09 -4.46 4.52
C ILE A 87 -8.20 -4.23 5.57
N ARG A 88 -8.88 -5.30 6.01
CA ARG A 88 -9.95 -5.18 7.01
C ARG A 88 -9.47 -4.65 8.36
N ALA A 89 -8.25 -4.99 8.73
CA ALA A 89 -7.68 -4.57 10.00
C ALA A 89 -7.23 -3.11 10.02
N VAL A 90 -6.90 -2.53 8.86
CA VAL A 90 -6.48 -1.13 8.76
C VAL A 90 -7.53 -0.18 8.18
N GLY A 91 -8.55 -0.69 7.47
CA GLY A 91 -9.61 0.08 6.83
C GLY A 91 -9.32 0.39 5.35
N CYS A 92 -10.34 0.24 4.50
CA CYS A 92 -10.24 0.48 3.04
C CYS A 92 -9.84 1.93 2.71
N GLU A 93 -10.21 2.88 3.56
CA GLU A 93 -9.89 4.31 3.44
C GLU A 93 -8.40 4.63 3.68
N HIS A 94 -7.64 3.65 4.16
CA HIS A 94 -6.20 3.76 4.42
C HIS A 94 -5.37 2.92 3.45
N VAL A 95 -6.02 2.25 2.48
CA VAL A 95 -5.38 1.33 1.55
C VAL A 95 -5.52 1.82 0.12
N TYR A 96 -4.46 1.64 -0.68
CA TYR A 96 -4.62 1.54 -2.12
C TYR A 96 -4.07 0.23 -2.67
N LEU A 97 -4.57 -0.14 -3.85
CA LEU A 97 -4.24 -1.40 -4.50
C LEU A 97 -3.48 -1.14 -5.80
N SER A 98 -2.43 -1.92 -6.01
CA SER A 98 -1.67 -1.93 -7.25
C SER A 98 -1.39 -3.38 -7.68
N THR A 99 -0.68 -3.56 -8.80
CA THR A 99 -0.29 -4.90 -9.27
C THR A 99 1.18 -5.21 -9.07
N ASP A 100 2.04 -4.19 -9.04
CA ASP A 100 3.49 -4.33 -9.23
C ASP A 100 3.85 -5.18 -10.47
N PHE A 101 3.03 -5.10 -11.53
CA PHE A 101 3.29 -5.77 -12.81
C PHE A 101 4.10 -4.88 -13.77
N GLY A 102 4.74 -5.51 -14.74
CA GLY A 102 5.69 -4.89 -15.67
C GLY A 102 6.96 -5.71 -15.89
N GLN A 103 7.15 -6.77 -15.08
CA GLN A 103 8.22 -7.74 -15.29
C GLN A 103 7.87 -8.65 -16.48
N PRO A 104 8.86 -9.15 -17.25
CA PRO A 104 8.62 -9.95 -18.46
C PRO A 104 7.80 -11.24 -18.28
N LYS A 105 7.63 -11.72 -17.04
CA LYS A 105 6.91 -12.95 -16.71
C LYS A 105 5.53 -12.71 -16.10
N SER A 106 5.19 -11.45 -15.82
CA SER A 106 3.89 -11.07 -15.26
C SER A 106 2.89 -10.83 -16.41
N PRO A 107 1.59 -11.03 -16.19
CA PRO A 107 0.54 -10.61 -17.12
C PRO A 107 0.58 -9.10 -17.42
N TYR A 108 -0.24 -8.66 -18.37
CA TYR A 108 -0.49 -7.23 -18.52
C TYR A 108 -1.17 -6.68 -17.26
N PHE A 109 -0.84 -5.43 -16.92
CA PHE A 109 -1.26 -4.84 -15.66
C PHE A 109 -2.80 -4.68 -15.56
N ASP A 110 -3.48 -4.44 -16.68
CA ASP A 110 -4.94 -4.33 -16.76
C ASP A 110 -5.64 -5.67 -16.52
N GLU A 111 -5.09 -6.76 -17.06
CA GLU A 111 -5.54 -8.13 -16.76
C GLU A 111 -5.35 -8.45 -15.27
N GLY A 112 -4.19 -8.08 -14.71
CA GLY A 112 -3.87 -8.25 -13.29
C GLY A 112 -4.82 -7.48 -12.37
N LEU A 113 -5.14 -6.23 -12.70
CA LEU A 113 -6.12 -5.43 -11.94
C LEU A 113 -7.50 -6.09 -11.93
N LEU A 114 -7.96 -6.58 -13.08
CA LEU A 114 -9.26 -7.26 -13.18
C LEU A 114 -9.29 -8.56 -12.35
N GLU A 115 -8.23 -9.35 -12.38
CA GLU A 115 -8.13 -10.58 -11.59
C GLU A 115 -8.08 -10.28 -10.10
N TYR A 116 -7.28 -9.28 -9.69
CA TYR A 116 -7.18 -8.87 -8.30
C TYR A 116 -8.53 -8.41 -7.74
N ALA A 117 -9.25 -7.57 -8.50
CA ALA A 117 -10.59 -7.12 -8.13
C ALA A 117 -11.56 -8.30 -7.95
N LYS A 118 -11.57 -9.29 -8.85
CA LYS A 118 -12.42 -10.48 -8.73
C LYS A 118 -12.12 -11.29 -7.47
N LEU A 119 -10.84 -11.44 -7.14
CA LEU A 119 -10.42 -12.17 -5.94
C LEU A 119 -10.86 -11.44 -4.67
N LEU A 120 -10.74 -10.12 -4.62
CA LEU A 120 -11.21 -9.33 -3.48
C LEU A 120 -12.75 -9.32 -3.37
N LEU A 121 -13.49 -9.28 -4.49
CA LEU A 121 -14.95 -9.47 -4.48
C LEU A 121 -15.31 -10.84 -3.88
N ALA A 122 -14.58 -11.90 -4.23
CA ALA A 122 -14.79 -13.23 -3.67
C ALA A 122 -14.46 -13.31 -2.15
N GLN A 123 -13.59 -12.44 -1.65
CA GLN A 123 -13.34 -12.24 -0.20
C GLN A 123 -14.42 -11.38 0.48
N GLY A 124 -15.44 -10.93 -0.25
CA GLY A 124 -16.59 -10.21 0.27
C GLY A 124 -16.43 -8.69 0.35
N PHE A 125 -15.43 -8.11 -0.32
CA PHE A 125 -15.39 -6.66 -0.52
C PHE A 125 -16.49 -6.20 -1.48
N THR A 126 -17.03 -5.00 -1.26
CA THR A 126 -18.02 -4.39 -2.15
C THR A 126 -17.36 -3.66 -3.31
N GLU A 127 -18.13 -3.36 -4.36
CA GLU A 127 -17.64 -2.53 -5.47
C GLU A 127 -17.25 -1.11 -4.99
N GLU A 128 -17.99 -0.55 -4.03
CA GLU A 128 -17.66 0.74 -3.42
C GLU A 128 -16.33 0.73 -2.67
N GLU A 129 -16.03 -0.36 -1.95
CA GLU A 129 -14.74 -0.54 -1.26
C GLU A 129 -13.60 -0.68 -2.28
N LEU A 130 -13.83 -1.41 -3.38
CA LEU A 130 -12.84 -1.50 -4.46
C LEU A 130 -12.62 -0.16 -5.16
N GLN A 131 -13.68 0.62 -5.40
CA GLN A 131 -13.57 1.98 -5.94
C GLN A 131 -12.81 2.91 -4.97
N MET A 132 -12.96 2.72 -3.66
CA MET A 132 -12.15 3.44 -2.68
C MET A 132 -10.66 3.14 -2.91
N MET A 133 -10.27 1.86 -2.88
CA MET A 133 -8.87 1.47 -2.85
C MET A 133 -8.16 1.53 -4.21
N PHE A 134 -8.83 1.23 -5.33
CA PHE A 134 -8.21 1.29 -6.66
C PHE A 134 -8.17 2.70 -7.25
N ARG A 135 -9.01 3.62 -6.75
CA ARG A 135 -9.22 4.91 -7.41
C ARG A 135 -9.17 6.09 -6.45
N ARG A 136 -10.05 6.15 -5.45
CA ARG A 136 -10.21 7.36 -4.63
C ARG A 136 -9.01 7.65 -3.75
N ILE A 137 -8.41 6.62 -3.14
CA ILE A 137 -7.19 6.79 -2.33
C ILE A 137 -5.99 7.21 -3.20
N PRO A 138 -5.71 6.57 -4.35
CA PRO A 138 -4.72 7.08 -5.30
C PRO A 138 -4.99 8.51 -5.78
N GLU A 139 -6.23 8.85 -6.13
CA GLU A 139 -6.61 10.23 -6.55
C GLU A 139 -6.31 11.24 -5.43
N LEU A 140 -6.67 10.92 -4.19
CA LEU A 140 -6.39 11.76 -3.02
C LEU A 140 -4.87 11.99 -2.83
N LEU A 141 -4.07 10.94 -2.90
CA LEU A 141 -2.61 10.99 -2.75
C LEU A 141 -1.92 11.78 -3.88
N LEU A 142 -2.55 11.84 -5.06
CA LEU A 142 -2.07 12.62 -6.20
C LEU A 142 -2.63 14.05 -6.23
N GLY A 143 -3.55 14.40 -5.33
CA GLY A 143 -4.21 15.71 -5.30
C GLY A 143 -5.13 15.97 -6.50
N LEU A 144 -5.80 14.92 -7.01
CA LEU A 144 -6.71 14.96 -8.16
C LEU A 144 -8.19 15.09 -7.76
#